data_AF-A0A950J0A8-F1
#
_entry.id   AF-A0A950J0A8-F1
#
_cell.length_a   1.000
_cell.length_b   1.000
_cell.length_c   1.000
_cell.angle_alpha   90.00
_cell.angle_beta   90.00
_cell.angle_gamma   90.00
#
_symmetry.space_group_name_H-M   'P 1'
#
loop_
_entity.id
_entity.type
_entity.pdbx_description
1 polymer ?
#
loop_
_entity_poly.entity_id
_entity_poly.type
_entity_poly.pdbx_seq_one_letter_code
_entity_poly.pdbx_strand_id
1 'polypeptide(L)'
;MLFNTWSFAIFAVVAVLIFAIVPSRYRVYWLIFSGVVFYASAGVKYLFLMLGLTLLTYGAAKLMQLLVSERRRMTLTVIAICALIGVLVYFKYSMWILASLGLISRAQYSAKIGGLLIPLAISFFTFEFVHFIIE
;
A
#
# COMPACT_ATOMS: atom_id res chain seq x y z
N MET A 1 13.43 -6.63 -3.06
CA MET A 1 13.12 -8.08 -3.04
C MET A 1 11.69 -8.27 -3.51
N LEU A 2 11.41 -9.25 -4.37
CA LEU A 2 10.05 -9.57 -4.81
C LEU A 2 9.53 -10.82 -4.09
N PHE A 3 8.23 -10.94 -3.90
CA PHE A 3 7.61 -12.07 -3.19
C PHE A 3 7.97 -13.44 -3.78
N ASN A 4 8.17 -13.52 -5.10
CA ASN A 4 8.48 -14.75 -5.82
C ASN A 4 10.00 -15.02 -5.97
N THR A 5 10.84 -14.47 -5.07
CA THR A 5 12.30 -14.61 -5.15
C THR A 5 12.87 -15.36 -3.95
N TRP A 6 13.97 -16.10 -4.16
CA TRP A 6 14.70 -16.78 -3.08
C TRP A 6 15.18 -15.81 -2.00
N SER A 7 15.54 -14.57 -2.37
CA SER A 7 15.91 -13.53 -1.40
C SER A 7 14.78 -13.23 -0.43
N PHE A 8 13.53 -13.18 -0.89
CA PHE A 8 12.37 -13.01 -0.01
C PHE A 8 12.13 -14.24 0.86
N ALA A 9 12.24 -15.46 0.30
CA ALA A 9 12.04 -16.68 1.07
C ALA A 9 13.02 -16.78 2.25
N ILE A 10 14.32 -16.54 2.00
CA ILE A 10 15.35 -16.53 3.04
C ILE A 10 15.07 -15.42 4.06
N PHE A 11 14.75 -14.20 3.59
CA PHE A 11 14.39 -13.09 4.47
C PHE A 11 13.21 -13.43 5.39
N ALA A 12 12.15 -14.03 4.84
CA ALA A 12 10.95 -14.40 5.60
C ALA A 12 11.26 -15.47 6.66
N VAL A 13 12.04 -16.50 6.32
CA VAL A 13 12.47 -17.52 7.29
C VAL A 13 13.27 -16.89 8.42
N VAL A 14 14.27 -16.06 8.11
CA VAL A 14 15.06 -15.35 9.12
C VAL A 14 14.17 -14.45 9.97
N ALA A 15 13.22 -13.73 9.36
CA ALA A 15 12.31 -12.85 10.07
C ALA A 15 11.41 -13.61 11.05
N VAL A 16 10.91 -14.78 10.67
CA VAL A 16 10.10 -15.65 11.55
C VAL A 16 10.93 -16.26 12.68
N LEU A 17 12.16 -16.70 12.40
CA LEU A 17 13.06 -17.23 13.43
C LEU A 17 13.39 -16.16 14.48
N ILE A 18 13.68 -14.92 14.05
CA ILE A 18 13.91 -13.82 14.98
C ILE A 18 12.63 -13.50 15.76
N PHE A 19 11.47 -13.47 15.11
CA PHE A 19 10.18 -13.25 15.78
C PHE A 19 9.92 -14.25 16.90
N ALA A 20 10.31 -15.52 16.71
CA ALA A 20 10.14 -16.57 17.72
C ALA A 20 10.99 -16.32 18.99
N ILE A 21 12.19 -15.73 18.82
CA ILE A 21 13.14 -15.46 19.91
C ILE A 21 12.83 -14.12 20.60
N VAL A 22 12.28 -13.15 19.87
CA VAL A 22 11.97 -11.81 20.39
C VAL A 22 10.90 -11.88 21.50
N PRO A 23 11.13 -11.22 22.67
CA PRO A 23 10.15 -11.15 23.76
C PRO A 23 8.81 -10.58 23.28
N SER A 24 7.71 -11.05 23.85
CA SER A 24 6.33 -10.67 23.44
C SER A 24 6.13 -9.16 23.27
N ARG A 25 6.67 -8.36 24.20
CA ARG A 25 6.62 -6.89 24.18
C ARG A 25 7.28 -6.24 22.95
N TYR A 26 8.24 -6.92 22.31
CA TYR A 26 9.00 -6.37 21.18
C TYR A 26 8.61 -6.95 19.82
N ARG A 27 7.76 -7.98 19.79
CA ARG A 27 7.36 -8.68 18.56
C ARG A 27 6.71 -7.73 17.55
N VAL A 28 5.89 -6.79 18.01
CA VAL A 28 5.23 -5.81 17.13
C VAL A 28 6.27 -4.91 16.44
N TYR A 29 7.25 -4.38 17.17
CA TYR A 29 8.31 -3.56 16.58
C TYR A 29 9.16 -4.35 15.58
N TRP A 30 9.43 -5.62 15.87
CA TRP A 30 10.10 -6.51 14.93
C TRP A 30 9.30 -6.71 13.63
N LEU A 31 8.00 -6.96 13.74
CA LEU A 31 7.13 -7.09 12.56
C LEU A 31 7.09 -5.80 11.74
N ILE A 32 6.95 -4.65 12.38
CA ILE A 32 6.99 -3.34 11.70
C ILE A 32 8.34 -3.15 11.00
N PHE A 33 9.45 -3.40 11.70
CA PHE A 33 10.79 -3.28 11.14
C PHE A 33 10.98 -4.19 9.92
N SER A 34 10.64 -5.47 10.05
CA SER A 34 10.78 -6.44 8.95
C SER A 34 9.90 -6.07 7.75
N GLY A 35 8.67 -5.61 7.97
CA GLY A 35 7.79 -5.12 6.92
C GLY A 35 8.36 -3.88 6.21
N VAL A 36 8.87 -2.91 6.97
CA VAL A 36 9.53 -1.70 6.45
C VAL A 36 10.76 -2.06 5.61
N VAL A 37 11.63 -2.94 6.10
CA VAL A 37 12.84 -3.38 5.38
C VAL A 37 12.46 -4.08 4.08
N PHE A 38 11.50 -5.01 4.13
CA PHE A 38 11.03 -5.69 2.94
C PHE A 38 10.46 -4.71 1.91
N TYR A 39 9.59 -3.80 2.34
CA TYR A 39 8.95 -2.84 1.44
C TYR A 39 9.94 -1.83 0.86
N ALA A 40 10.86 -1.30 1.69
CA ALA A 40 11.91 -0.39 1.27
C ALA A 40 12.86 -1.02 0.23
N SER A 41 13.04 -2.35 0.27
CA SER A 41 13.84 -3.10 -0.71
C SER A 41 13.29 -3.06 -2.14
N ALA A 42 12.04 -2.63 -2.34
CA ALA A 42 11.43 -2.39 -3.64
C ALA A 42 11.47 -0.91 -4.08
N GLY A 43 11.87 -0.02 -3.16
CA GLY A 43 12.04 1.41 -3.41
C GLY A 43 11.65 2.25 -2.19
N VAL A 44 12.64 2.87 -1.55
CA VAL A 44 12.45 3.71 -0.34
C VAL A 44 11.45 4.83 -0.57
N LYS A 45 11.43 5.44 -1.76
CA LYS A 45 10.48 6.51 -2.11
C LYS A 45 9.01 6.08 -1.98
N TYR A 46 8.69 4.81 -2.21
CA TYR A 46 7.33 4.29 -2.09
C TYR A 46 6.92 4.05 -0.65
N LEU A 47 7.87 4.00 0.28
CA LEU A 47 7.59 3.83 1.70
C LEU A 47 6.82 5.04 2.24
N PHE A 48 7.17 6.25 1.78
CA PHE A 48 6.43 7.47 2.11
C PHE A 48 5.00 7.44 1.59
N LEU A 49 4.75 6.83 0.43
CA LEU A 49 3.39 6.63 -0.08
C LEU A 49 2.60 5.71 0.86
N MET A 50 3.16 4.56 1.23
CA MET A 50 2.51 3.62 2.14
C MET A 50 2.22 4.25 3.50
N LEU A 51 3.18 4.98 4.07
CA LEU A 51 2.99 5.72 5.33
C LEU A 51 1.92 6.80 5.21
N GLY A 52 1.93 7.58 4.12
CA GLY A 52 0.93 8.63 3.88
C GLY A 52 -0.49 8.06 3.79
N LEU A 53 -0.65 6.93 3.08
CA LEU A 53 -1.94 6.24 3.01
C LEU A 53 -2.33 5.63 4.36
N THR A 54 -1.38 5.07 5.11
CA THR A 54 -1.64 4.57 6.47
C THR A 54 -2.17 5.68 7.38
N LEU A 55 -1.54 6.86 7.36
CA LEU A 55 -1.96 8.01 8.14
C LEU A 55 -3.33 8.54 7.70
N LEU A 56 -3.58 8.60 6.38
CA LEU A 56 -4.88 8.99 5.83
C LEU A 56 -5.98 8.02 6.29
N THR A 57 -5.76 6.73 6.14
CA THR A 57 -6.71 5.67 6.52
C THR A 57 -7.00 5.69 8.02
N TYR A 58 -5.94 5.71 8.85
CA TYR A 58 -6.09 5.75 10.30
C TYR A 58 -6.75 7.05 10.78
N GLY A 59 -6.35 8.19 10.21
CA GLY A 59 -6.95 9.49 10.51
C GLY A 59 -8.43 9.55 10.15
N ALA A 60 -8.80 9.03 8.98
CA ALA A 60 -10.20 8.93 8.54
C ALA A 60 -11.02 8.05 9.50
N ALA A 61 -10.52 6.86 9.85
CA ALA A 61 -11.18 5.96 10.79
C ALA A 61 -11.38 6.62 12.18
N LYS A 62 -10.36 7.30 12.70
CA LYS A 62 -10.46 8.02 13.98
C LYS A 62 -11.48 9.17 13.92
N LEU A 63 -11.51 9.93 12.82
CA LEU A 63 -12.51 10.98 12.63
C LEU A 63 -13.93 10.40 12.53
N MET A 64 -14.11 9.25 11.90
CA MET A 64 -15.41 8.55 11.83
C MET A 64 -15.96 8.20 13.22
N GLN A 65 -15.10 7.83 14.17
CA GLN A 65 -15.50 7.54 15.55
C GLN A 65 -16.02 8.77 16.31
N LEU A 66 -15.64 9.98 15.89
CA LEU A 66 -16.07 11.24 16.52
C LEU A 66 -17.39 11.77 15.91
N LEU A 67 -17.87 11.20 14.81
CA LEU A 67 -19.06 11.66 14.11
C LEU A 67 -20.31 10.97 14.66
N VAL A 68 -21.22 11.78 15.23
CA VAL A 68 -22.55 11.32 15.68
C VAL A 68 -23.51 11.10 14.49
N SER A 69 -23.35 11.88 13.42
CA SER A 69 -24.21 11.78 12.24
C SER A 69 -23.74 10.65 11.32
N GLU A 70 -24.59 9.64 11.16
CA GLU A 70 -24.36 8.51 10.26
C GLU A 70 -24.12 8.96 8.81
N ARG A 71 -24.86 9.96 8.33
CA ARG A 71 -24.67 10.53 6.98
C ARG A 71 -23.27 11.11 6.81
N ARG A 72 -22.76 11.86 7.80
CA ARG A 72 -21.40 12.42 7.74
C ARG A 72 -20.33 11.33 7.79
N ARG A 73 -20.55 10.30 8.61
CA ARG A 73 -19.67 9.12 8.67
C ARG A 73 -19.58 8.45 7.31
N MET A 74 -20.72 8.15 6.69
CA MET A 74 -20.78 7.54 5.35
C MET A 74 -20.10 8.40 4.28
N THR A 75 -20.32 9.72 4.29
CA THR A 75 -19.61 10.63 3.37
C THR A 75 -18.10 10.56 3.55
N LEU A 76 -17.61 10.53 4.79
CA LEU A 76 -16.18 10.43 5.08
C LEU A 76 -15.61 9.08 4.63
N THR A 77 -16.34 7.98 4.83
CA THR A 77 -16.00 6.64 4.34
C THR A 77 -15.82 6.64 2.83
N VAL A 78 -16.81 7.19 2.09
CA VAL A 78 -16.75 7.28 0.62
C VAL A 78 -15.55 8.12 0.17
N ILE A 79 -15.31 9.27 0.81
CA ILE A 79 -14.16 10.13 0.47
C ILE A 79 -12.84 9.38 0.68
N ALA A 80 -12.67 8.68 1.81
CA ALA A 80 -11.46 7.95 2.11
C ALA A 80 -11.23 6.79 1.13
N ILE A 81 -12.26 6.01 0.81
CA ILE A 81 -12.20 4.94 -0.20
C ILE A 81 -11.85 5.52 -1.57
N CYS A 82 -12.50 6.62 -2.00
CA CYS A 82 -12.18 7.29 -3.26
C CYS A 82 -10.73 7.76 -3.31
N ALA A 83 -10.18 8.28 -2.22
CA ALA A 83 -8.76 8.68 -2.15
C ALA A 83 -7.83 7.45 -2.31
N LEU A 84 -8.11 6.36 -1.60
CA LEU A 84 -7.34 5.11 -1.67
C LEU A 84 -7.36 4.50 -3.08
N ILE A 85 -8.56 4.37 -3.67
CA ILE A 85 -8.73 3.84 -5.02
C ILE A 85 -8.13 4.79 -6.05
N GLY A 86 -8.26 6.10 -5.88
CA GLY A 86 -7.67 7.11 -6.76
C GLY A 86 -6.15 6.98 -6.84
N VAL A 87 -5.48 6.78 -5.71
CA VAL A 87 -4.03 6.53 -5.65
C VAL A 87 -3.67 5.22 -6.34
N LEU A 88 -4.44 4.16 -6.12
CA LEU A 88 -4.24 2.88 -6.81
C LEU A 88 -4.38 3.03 -8.33
N VAL A 89 -5.41 3.73 -8.80
CA VAL A 89 -5.65 4.02 -10.23
C VAL A 89 -4.50 4.82 -10.82
N TYR A 90 -4.05 5.87 -10.14
CA TYR A 90 -2.94 6.70 -10.59
C TYR A 90 -1.65 5.89 -10.76
N PHE A 91 -1.25 5.11 -9.77
CA PHE A 91 0.04 4.39 -9.82
C PHE A 91 -0.01 3.12 -10.67
N LYS A 92 -1.12 2.40 -10.69
CA LYS A 92 -1.21 1.08 -11.35
C LYS A 92 -1.83 1.13 -12.74
N TYR A 93 -2.85 1.96 -12.95
CA TYR A 93 -3.71 1.89 -14.13
C TYR A 93 -3.61 3.11 -15.05
N SER A 94 -2.98 4.22 -14.64
CA SER A 94 -2.89 5.46 -15.43
C SER A 94 -2.36 5.24 -16.84
N MET A 95 -1.24 4.54 -16.99
CA MET A 95 -0.65 4.25 -18.30
C MET A 95 -1.57 3.39 -19.16
N TRP A 96 -2.25 2.41 -18.57
CA TRP A 96 -3.18 1.55 -19.29
C TRP A 96 -4.42 2.32 -19.75
N ILE A 97 -4.96 3.21 -18.90
CA ILE A 97 -6.08 4.10 -19.23
C ILE A 97 -5.71 5.02 -20.39
N LEU A 98 -4.56 5.70 -20.31
CA LEU A 98 -4.10 6.61 -21.36
C LEU A 98 -3.90 5.89 -22.70
N ALA A 99 -3.34 4.68 -22.67
CA ALA A 99 -3.16 3.87 -23.89
C ALA A 99 -4.50 3.41 -24.48
N SER A 100 -5.46 3.04 -23.63
CA SER A 100 -6.79 2.58 -24.06
C SER A 100 -7.62 3.69 -24.69
N LEU A 101 -7.45 4.93 -24.22
CA LEU A 101 -8.07 6.13 -24.79
C LEU A 101 -7.35 6.65 -26.04
N GLY A 102 -6.25 6.02 -26.47
CA GLY A 102 -5.45 6.48 -27.61
C GLY A 102 -4.65 7.76 -27.35
N LEU A 103 -4.55 8.20 -26.09
CA LEU A 103 -3.84 9.43 -25.70
C LEU A 103 -2.32 9.28 -25.67
N ILE A 104 -1.83 8.05 -25.70
CA ILE A 104 -0.39 7.72 -25.83
C ILE A 104 -0.21 6.58 -26.83
N SER A 105 0.93 6.59 -27.52
CA SER A 105 1.28 5.50 -28.44
C SER A 105 1.73 4.24 -27.69
N ARG A 106 1.64 3.07 -28.35
CA ARG A 106 2.14 1.80 -27.79
C ARG A 106 3.64 1.85 -27.46
N ALA A 107 4.41 2.64 -28.20
CA ALA A 107 5.83 2.88 -27.93
C ALA A 107 6.04 3.68 -26.63
N GLN A 108 5.25 4.74 -26.42
CA GLN A 108 5.28 5.54 -25.18
C GLN A 108 4.83 4.73 -23.95
N TYR A 109 3.82 3.88 -24.13
CA TYR A 109 3.35 2.95 -23.09
C TYR A 109 4.46 1.97 -22.66
N SER A 110 5.09 1.30 -23.64
CA SER A 110 6.14 0.31 -23.40
C SER A 110 7.38 0.92 -22.75
N ALA A 111 7.81 2.10 -23.20
CA ALA A 111 8.98 2.81 -22.66
C ALA A 111 8.78 3.24 -21.20
N LYS A 112 7.59 3.75 -20.84
CA LYS A 112 7.31 4.20 -19.47
C LYS A 112 7.07 3.04 -18.51
N ILE A 113 6.42 1.95 -18.94
CA ILE A 113 6.21 0.79 -18.07
C ILE A 113 7.51 0.07 -17.75
N GLY A 114 8.43 -0.04 -18.72
CA GLY A 114 9.74 -0.64 -18.49
C GLY A 114 10.57 0.09 -17.43
N GLY A 115 10.32 1.39 -17.19
CA GLY A 115 11.00 2.21 -16.18
C GLY A 115 10.21 2.47 -14.90
N LEU A 116 8.90 2.17 -14.88
CA LEU A 116 8.06 2.40 -13.71
C LEU A 116 8.23 1.25 -12.71
N LEU A 117 9.12 1.44 -11.73
CA LEU A 117 9.04 0.65 -10.50
C LEU A 117 7.69 0.96 -9.86
N ILE A 118 6.69 0.09 -9.99
CA ILE A 118 5.40 0.28 -9.31
C ILE A 118 5.60 -0.03 -7.82
N PRO A 119 4.96 0.70 -6.89
CA PRO A 119 5.03 0.37 -5.47
C PRO A 119 4.65 -1.10 -5.28
N LEU A 120 5.55 -1.87 -4.67
CA LEU A 120 5.37 -3.31 -4.51
C LEU A 120 4.06 -3.56 -3.74
N ALA A 121 3.21 -4.42 -4.28
CA ALA A 121 1.95 -4.80 -3.66
C ALA A 121 0.97 -3.64 -3.37
N ILE A 122 0.98 -2.56 -4.18
CA ILE A 122 0.02 -1.45 -4.03
C ILE A 122 -1.43 -1.87 -3.96
N SER A 123 -1.85 -2.84 -4.77
CA SER A 123 -3.22 -3.34 -4.71
C SER A 123 -3.55 -4.01 -3.38
N PHE A 124 -2.62 -4.79 -2.83
CA PHE A 124 -2.84 -5.53 -1.60
C PHE A 124 -3.09 -4.58 -0.42
N PHE A 125 -2.17 -3.66 -0.15
CA PHE A 125 -2.34 -2.76 0.99
C PHE A 125 -3.46 -1.73 0.78
N THR A 126 -3.76 -1.34 -0.47
CA THR A 126 -4.93 -0.48 -0.73
C THR A 126 -6.23 -1.18 -0.36
N PHE A 127 -6.40 -2.45 -0.73
CA PHE A 127 -7.60 -3.19 -0.37
C PHE A 127 -7.68 -3.49 1.13
N GLU A 128 -6.54 -3.74 1.79
CA GLU A 128 -6.48 -3.88 3.25
C GLU A 128 -6.90 -2.59 3.96
N PHE A 129 -6.47 -1.42 3.46
CA PHE A 129 -6.90 -0.13 4.01
C PHE A 129 -8.39 0.16 3.78
N VAL A 130 -8.94 -0.27 2.63
CA VAL A 130 -10.38 -0.19 2.38
C VAL A 130 -11.14 -1.09 3.34
N HIS A 131 -10.66 -2.33 3.55
CA HIS A 131 -11.23 -3.26 4.51
C HIS A 131 -11.25 -2.66 5.93
N PHE A 132 -10.12 -2.10 6.37
CA PHE A 132 -9.99 -1.43 7.66
C PHE A 132 -10.92 -0.22 7.85
N ILE A 133 -11.32 0.47 6.77
CA ILE A 133 -12.25 1.60 6.84
C ILE A 133 -13.72 1.14 6.96
N ILE A 134 -14.01 -0.04 6.44
CA ILE A 134 -15.37 -0.59 6.38
C ILE A 134 -15.73 -1.34 7.67
N GLU A 135 -14.76 -2.02 8.27
CA GLU A 135 -14.89 -2.67 9.59
C GLU A 135 -14.76 -1.69 10.76
#